data_AF-A0A195EZ40-F1
#
_entry.id   AF-A0A195EZ40-F1
#
_cell.length_a   1.000
_cell.length_b   1.000
_cell.length_c   1.000
_cell.angle_alpha   90.00
_cell.angle_beta   90.00
_cell.angle_gamma   90.00
#
_symmetry.space_group_name_H-M   'P 1'
#
loop_
_entity.id
_entity.type
_entity.pdbx_description
1 polymer ?
#
loop_
_entity_poly.entity_id
_entity_poly.type
_entity_poly.pdbx_seq_one_letter_code
_entity_poly.pdbx_strand_id
1 'polypeptide(L)'
;MLYVGRFISGIGTGMANGYYLYVSEATPNQRAWLASCGPVLVSLGVLIVYTLGTITTWQKAAVVSIGPAILSLALIWIIPETPAWLASRGRTNEAKEALLWLRGSGLDVDREYQELCETNAKRKEKKESLLRALHKPNVWKPFVILFIFFALQQLSGIYVILFYAVNVLKDIGIDMNEYAASVGMGVIRLFASILGAGLANSFGRKILAFFSGFGMAIAAVGVALCFRFELPSWMPLLCIGIHVGTSMIGFLTLPWVMTSELYPLRFRGSLGGFTTSIVQILTFATIKTYPDLKTIVGLEFTMWIFGVAGVLGAIFALTILPETRGRSLDDIEMKFSSRSNDDSSIYAGKIFSNVWSQPKDITLQRFTSISEEKQSNIAANTYVYDNFCLELSPEKLKKDIEVSEKKLSRESTNRNRHRA
;
A
#
# COMPACT_ATOMS: atom_id res chain seq x y z
N MET A 1 19.50 31.62 2.18
CA MET A 1 18.03 31.51 2.28
C MET A 1 17.45 30.31 1.51
N LEU A 2 17.69 30.15 0.19
CA LEU A 2 17.13 29.02 -0.58
C LEU A 2 17.53 27.63 -0.08
N TYR A 3 18.81 27.41 0.23
CA TYR A 3 19.27 26.12 0.78
C TYR A 3 18.64 25.78 2.13
N VAL A 4 18.51 26.78 3.01
CA VAL A 4 17.85 26.62 4.31
C VAL A 4 16.37 26.27 4.13
N GLY A 5 15.67 26.96 3.22
CA GLY A 5 14.28 26.63 2.89
C GLY A 5 14.11 25.21 2.33
N ARG A 6 15.03 24.77 1.46
CA ARG A 6 15.05 23.39 0.94
C ARG A 6 15.34 22.36 2.03
N PHE A 7 16.24 22.66 2.95
CA PHE A 7 16.53 21.81 4.10
C PHE A 7 15.30 21.64 5.01
N ILE A 8 14.65 22.74 5.38
CA ILE A 8 13.43 22.73 6.20
C ILE A 8 12.29 21.99 5.47
N SER A 9 12.08 22.27 4.19
CA SER A 9 11.08 21.56 3.38
C SER A 9 11.38 20.05 3.30
N GLY A 10 12.65 19.66 3.22
CA GLY A 10 13.07 18.25 3.24
C GLY A 10 12.74 17.55 4.55
N ILE A 11 12.91 18.22 5.70
CA ILE A 11 12.47 17.71 7.00
C ILE A 11 10.95 17.45 6.98
N GLY A 12 10.17 18.42 6.48
CA GLY A 12 8.72 18.28 6.33
C GLY A 12 8.32 17.09 5.45
N THR A 13 8.94 16.94 4.28
CA THR A 13 8.69 15.79 3.39
C THR A 13 9.07 14.46 4.03
N GLY A 14 10.15 14.41 4.82
CA GLY A 14 10.54 13.20 5.56
C GLY A 14 9.52 12.79 6.62
N MET A 15 9.01 13.77 7.38
CA MET A 15 7.96 13.57 8.39
C MET A 15 6.61 13.18 7.78
N ALA A 16 6.38 13.55 6.52
CA ALA A 16 5.10 13.30 5.85
C ALA A 16 4.75 11.80 5.82
N ASN A 17 5.70 10.86 5.83
CA ASN A 17 5.40 9.41 5.86
C ASN A 17 4.44 8.96 6.99
N GLY A 18 4.29 9.76 8.05
CA GLY A 18 3.26 9.56 9.07
C GLY A 18 1.83 9.48 8.52
N TYR A 19 1.48 10.14 7.41
CA TYR A 19 0.12 10.05 6.85
C TYR A 19 -0.23 8.64 6.35
N TYR A 20 0.74 7.86 5.84
CA TYR A 20 0.47 6.47 5.44
C TYR A 20 0.17 5.59 6.65
N LEU A 21 0.89 5.81 7.76
CA LEU A 21 0.61 5.12 9.02
C LEU A 21 -0.77 5.51 9.55
N TYR A 22 -1.07 6.82 9.57
CA TYR A 22 -2.38 7.35 9.96
C TYR A 22 -3.51 6.68 9.17
N VAL A 23 -3.44 6.67 7.84
CA VAL A 23 -4.45 6.02 6.98
C VAL A 23 -4.61 4.53 7.31
N SER A 24 -3.49 3.84 7.55
CA SER A 24 -3.50 2.40 7.83
C SER A 24 -4.15 2.04 9.18
N GLU A 25 -4.04 2.92 10.19
CA GLU A 25 -4.66 2.74 11.51
C GLU A 25 -6.09 3.28 11.54
N ALA A 26 -6.34 4.41 10.88
CA ALA A 26 -7.63 5.07 10.84
C ALA A 26 -8.66 4.27 10.03
N THR A 27 -8.26 3.59 8.95
CA THR A 27 -9.20 2.90 8.03
C THR A 27 -8.71 1.51 7.57
N PRO A 28 -8.69 0.49 8.45
CA PRO A 28 -8.13 -0.82 8.15
C PRO A 28 -8.74 -1.50 6.91
N ASN A 29 -10.06 -1.37 6.74
CA ASN A 29 -10.81 -2.01 5.64
C ASN A 29 -10.55 -1.35 4.27
N GLN A 30 -10.27 -0.04 4.25
CA GLN A 30 -10.09 0.73 3.02
C GLN A 30 -8.62 1.15 2.79
N ARG A 31 -7.70 0.70 3.64
CA ARG A 31 -6.27 1.07 3.64
C ARG A 31 -5.61 0.97 2.27
N ALA A 32 -5.91 -0.09 1.52
CA ALA A 32 -5.29 -0.35 0.22
C ALA A 32 -5.77 0.66 -0.84
N TRP A 33 -7.06 0.99 -0.81
CA TRP A 33 -7.64 1.97 -1.72
C TRP A 33 -7.13 3.38 -1.41
N LEU A 34 -7.16 3.82 -0.16
CA LEU A 34 -6.64 5.14 0.23
C LEU A 34 -5.11 5.26 0.00
N ALA A 35 -4.34 4.20 0.26
CA ALA A 35 -2.92 4.19 -0.04
C ALA A 35 -2.63 4.32 -1.54
N SER A 36 -3.49 3.76 -2.41
CA SER A 36 -3.36 3.88 -3.86
C SER A 36 -3.60 5.30 -4.39
N CYS A 37 -4.34 6.13 -3.66
CA CYS A 37 -4.55 7.55 -3.98
C CYS A 37 -3.26 8.39 -3.83
N GLY A 38 -2.31 7.96 -2.98
CA GLY A 38 -1.08 8.71 -2.71
C GLY A 38 -0.29 9.05 -3.97
N PRO A 39 0.15 8.05 -4.77
CA PRO A 39 0.84 8.29 -6.03
C PRO A 39 0.07 9.15 -7.05
N VAL A 40 -1.26 9.06 -7.07
CA VAL A 40 -2.12 9.87 -7.94
C VAL A 40 -2.07 11.34 -7.52
N LEU A 41 -2.21 11.62 -6.22
CA LEU A 41 -2.12 12.97 -5.67
C LEU A 41 -0.72 13.58 -5.86
N VAL A 42 0.35 12.78 -5.69
CA VAL A 42 1.71 13.23 -5.99
C VAL A 42 1.86 13.58 -7.46
N SER A 43 1.27 12.80 -8.37
CA SER A 43 1.32 13.06 -9.81
C SER A 43 0.53 14.30 -10.21
N LEU A 44 -0.61 14.54 -9.56
CA LEU A 44 -1.37 15.78 -9.70
C LEU A 44 -0.54 16.98 -9.23
N GLY A 45 0.15 16.88 -8.09
CA GLY A 45 1.04 17.92 -7.58
C GLY A 45 2.19 18.22 -8.56
N VAL A 46 2.82 17.20 -9.14
CA VAL A 46 3.86 17.37 -10.18
C VAL A 46 3.29 18.08 -11.41
N LEU A 47 2.11 17.70 -11.88
CA LEU A 47 1.45 18.35 -13.00
C LEU A 47 1.16 19.83 -12.72
N ILE A 48 0.65 20.17 -11.53
CA ILE A 48 0.40 21.56 -11.11
C ILE A 48 1.71 22.36 -11.13
N VAL A 49 2.79 21.81 -10.57
CA VAL A 49 4.10 22.50 -10.52
C VAL A 49 4.71 22.67 -11.91
N TYR A 50 4.60 21.67 -12.80
CA TYR A 50 5.07 21.80 -14.18
C TYR A 50 4.29 22.87 -14.93
N THR A 51 2.96 22.89 -14.81
CA THR A 51 2.12 23.94 -15.41
C THR A 51 2.48 25.32 -14.86
N LEU A 52 2.63 25.47 -13.55
CA LEU A 52 3.07 26.73 -12.94
C LEU A 52 4.44 27.16 -13.46
N GLY A 53 5.36 26.20 -13.65
CA GLY A 53 6.68 26.45 -14.22
C GLY A 53 6.67 26.96 -15.66
N THR A 54 5.61 26.69 -16.43
CA THR A 54 5.48 27.21 -17.80
C THR A 54 4.91 28.62 -17.83
N ILE A 55 4.01 28.97 -16.90
CA ILE A 55 3.28 30.25 -16.91
C ILE A 55 3.89 31.32 -15.99
N THR A 56 4.66 30.92 -14.98
CA THR A 56 5.14 31.83 -13.94
C THR A 56 6.62 31.59 -13.61
N THR A 57 7.22 32.56 -12.93
CA THR A 57 8.58 32.43 -12.40
C THR A 57 8.60 31.51 -11.17
N TRP A 58 9.77 30.92 -10.89
CA TRP A 58 9.94 29.99 -9.77
C TRP A 58 9.56 30.58 -8.40
N GLN A 59 9.70 31.90 -8.20
CA GLN A 59 9.29 32.56 -6.96
C GLN A 59 7.76 32.54 -6.79
N LYS A 60 7.02 32.87 -7.85
CA LYS A 60 5.55 32.87 -7.82
C LYS A 60 5.01 31.45 -7.67
N ALA A 61 5.60 30.49 -8.39
CA ALA A 61 5.25 29.07 -8.22
C ALA A 61 5.48 28.58 -6.78
N ALA A 62 6.56 29.01 -6.13
CA ALA A 62 6.83 28.69 -4.73
C ALA A 62 5.78 29.30 -3.78
N VAL A 63 5.36 30.55 -4.00
CA VAL A 63 4.31 31.21 -3.22
C VAL A 63 2.96 30.50 -3.37
N VAL A 64 2.58 30.12 -4.59
CA VAL A 64 1.35 29.35 -4.84
C VAL A 64 1.39 27.99 -4.14
N SER A 65 2.57 27.36 -4.08
CA SER A 65 2.76 26.07 -3.40
C SER A 65 2.57 26.14 -1.87
N ILE A 66 2.57 27.33 -1.27
CA ILE A 66 2.24 27.52 0.15
C ILE A 66 0.74 27.25 0.40
N GLY A 67 -0.14 27.52 -0.57
CA GLY A 67 -1.58 27.36 -0.45
C GLY A 67 -1.99 25.94 -0.02
N PRO A 68 -1.61 24.88 -0.76
CA PRO A 68 -1.87 23.50 -0.36
C PRO A 68 -1.29 23.13 1.02
N ALA A 69 -0.14 23.69 1.39
CA ALA A 69 0.46 23.44 2.71
C ALA A 69 -0.38 24.06 3.84
N ILE A 70 -0.83 25.31 3.69
CA ILE A 70 -1.72 25.96 4.66
C ILE A 70 -3.06 25.21 4.74
N LEU A 71 -3.62 24.81 3.60
CA LEU A 71 -4.86 24.03 3.57
C LEU A 71 -4.68 22.69 4.31
N SER A 72 -3.57 21.99 4.11
CA SER A 72 -3.28 20.74 4.83
C SER A 72 -3.17 20.95 6.34
N LEU A 73 -2.59 22.08 6.78
CA LEU A 73 -2.49 22.45 8.18
C LEU A 73 -3.85 22.83 8.77
N ALA A 74 -4.74 23.47 8.00
CA ALA A 74 -6.09 23.75 8.45
C ALA A 74 -6.92 22.46 8.59
N LEU A 75 -6.80 21.53 7.64
CA LEU A 75 -7.56 20.27 7.65
C LEU A 75 -7.14 19.32 8.78
N ILE A 76 -5.88 19.35 9.22
CA ILE A 76 -5.42 18.45 10.30
C ILE A 76 -6.10 18.75 11.64
N TRP A 77 -6.61 19.97 11.85
CA TRP A 77 -7.35 20.33 13.07
C TRP A 77 -8.75 19.70 13.13
N ILE A 78 -9.28 19.25 11.99
CA ILE A 78 -10.63 18.65 11.89
C ILE A 78 -10.55 17.13 12.05
N ILE A 79 -9.38 16.54 11.77
CA ILE A 79 -9.19 15.09 11.74
C ILE A 79 -8.82 14.59 13.15
N PRO A 80 -9.54 13.59 13.70
CA PRO A 80 -9.21 13.04 15.02
C PRO A 80 -7.89 12.26 15.00
N GLU A 81 -7.26 12.09 16.16
CA GLU A 81 -6.09 11.21 16.30
C GLU A 81 -6.45 9.73 16.12
N THR A 82 -5.47 8.88 15.77
CA THR A 82 -5.76 7.45 15.52
C THR A 82 -6.27 6.74 16.79
N PRO A 83 -7.37 5.96 16.72
CA PRO A 83 -7.88 5.23 17.88
C PRO A 83 -6.85 4.32 18.53
N ALA A 84 -6.01 3.68 17.72
CA ALA A 84 -4.93 2.81 18.17
C ALA A 84 -3.90 3.56 19.04
N TRP A 85 -3.53 4.78 18.64
CA TRP A 85 -2.61 5.62 19.40
C TRP A 85 -3.24 6.15 20.69
N LEU A 86 -4.50 6.63 20.63
CA LEU A 86 -5.24 7.09 21.81
C LEU A 86 -5.41 5.97 22.85
N ALA A 87 -5.78 4.75 22.41
CA ALA A 87 -5.84 3.57 23.27
C ALA A 87 -4.48 3.23 23.89
N SER A 88 -3.38 3.36 23.13
CA SER A 88 -2.02 3.08 23.64
C SER A 88 -1.60 4.02 24.79
N ARG A 89 -2.16 5.24 24.79
CA ARG A 89 -1.98 6.29 25.79
C ARG A 89 -2.99 6.22 26.94
N GLY A 90 -3.94 5.29 26.91
CA GLY A 90 -4.99 5.17 27.94
C GLY A 90 -6.08 6.24 27.83
N ARG A 91 -6.18 6.95 26.69
CA ARG A 91 -7.21 7.98 26.46
C ARG A 91 -8.49 7.32 25.93
N THR A 92 -9.25 6.69 26.83
CA THR A 92 -10.41 5.85 26.47
C THR A 92 -11.52 6.60 25.76
N ASN A 93 -12.00 7.70 26.35
CA ASN A 93 -13.17 8.42 25.82
C ASN A 93 -12.87 8.98 24.43
N GLU A 94 -11.71 9.61 24.27
CA GLU A 94 -11.28 10.14 22.97
C GLU A 94 -11.06 9.06 21.92
N ALA A 95 -10.55 7.88 22.31
CA ALA A 95 -10.40 6.76 21.39
C ALA A 95 -11.76 6.28 20.87
N LYS A 96 -12.79 6.25 21.74
CA LYS A 96 -14.16 5.88 21.35
C LYS A 96 -14.81 6.96 20.47
N GLU A 97 -14.60 8.23 20.75
CA GLU A 97 -15.06 9.34 19.90
C GLU A 97 -14.41 9.29 18.51
N ALA A 98 -13.09 9.06 18.45
CA ALA A 98 -12.38 8.88 17.18
C ALA A 98 -12.88 7.67 16.40
N LEU A 99 -13.19 6.55 17.09
CA LEU A 99 -13.82 5.38 16.47
C LEU A 99 -15.20 5.73 15.89
N LEU A 100 -16.05 6.43 16.65
CA LEU A 100 -17.37 6.86 16.18
C LEU A 100 -17.26 7.77 14.94
N TRP A 101 -16.31 8.71 14.94
CA TRP A 101 -16.09 9.61 13.81
C TRP A 101 -15.60 8.85 12.56
N LEU A 102 -14.68 7.89 12.72
CA LEU A 102 -14.06 7.14 11.62
C LEU A 102 -14.93 5.97 11.11
N ARG A 103 -15.73 5.34 11.97
CA ARG A 103 -16.52 4.13 11.67
C ARG A 103 -18.01 4.40 11.48
N GLY A 104 -18.52 5.51 12.01
CA GLY A 104 -19.95 5.81 12.08
C GLY A 104 -20.65 5.18 13.29
N SER A 105 -21.87 5.64 13.57
CA SER A 105 -22.64 5.36 14.80
C SER A 105 -23.31 3.97 14.85
N GLY A 106 -22.80 2.98 14.11
CA GLY A 106 -23.47 1.67 13.95
C GLY A 106 -22.64 0.44 14.33
N LEU A 107 -21.37 0.60 14.71
CA LEU A 107 -20.49 -0.51 15.13
C LEU A 107 -20.38 -0.57 16.66
N ASP A 108 -20.15 -1.77 17.19
CA ASP A 108 -19.82 -1.99 18.59
C ASP A 108 -18.43 -1.41 18.91
N VAL A 109 -18.42 -0.12 19.21
CA VAL A 109 -17.23 0.68 19.52
C VAL A 109 -16.49 0.11 20.73
N ASP A 110 -17.23 -0.42 21.71
CA ASP A 110 -16.65 -0.97 22.93
C ASP A 110 -15.84 -2.23 22.64
N ARG A 111 -16.35 -3.10 21.77
CA ARG A 111 -15.62 -4.29 21.30
C ARG A 111 -14.35 -3.92 20.53
N GLU A 112 -14.44 -3.03 19.53
CA GLU A 112 -13.25 -2.61 18.74
C GLU A 112 -12.22 -1.91 19.64
N TYR A 113 -12.67 -1.10 20.61
CA TYR A 113 -11.78 -0.48 21.59
C TYR A 113 -11.07 -1.52 22.48
N GLN A 114 -11.78 -2.55 22.95
CA GLN A 114 -11.17 -3.63 23.74
C GLN A 114 -10.12 -4.39 22.92
N GLU A 115 -10.41 -4.73 21.66
CA GLU A 115 -9.45 -5.38 20.75
C GLU A 115 -8.17 -4.54 20.55
N LEU A 116 -8.31 -3.21 20.43
CA LEU A 116 -7.18 -2.28 20.35
C LEU A 116 -6.35 -2.27 21.64
N CYS A 117 -7.02 -2.27 22.80
CA CYS A 117 -6.36 -2.32 24.11
C CYS A 117 -5.57 -3.61 24.31
N GLU A 118 -6.14 -4.76 23.96
CA GLU A 118 -5.45 -6.06 24.02
C GLU A 118 -4.25 -6.10 23.07
N THR A 119 -4.42 -5.59 21.84
CA THR A 119 -3.33 -5.51 20.86
C THR A 119 -2.19 -4.62 21.36
N ASN A 120 -2.52 -3.50 21.99
CA ASN A 120 -1.55 -2.58 22.57
C ASN A 120 -0.85 -3.17 23.81
N ALA A 121 -1.55 -3.93 24.66
CA ALA A 121 -0.97 -4.65 25.78
C ALA A 121 0.07 -5.67 25.30
N LYS A 122 -0.30 -6.51 24.30
CA LYS A 122 0.61 -7.47 23.65
C LYS A 122 1.83 -6.79 23.02
N ARG A 123 1.67 -5.58 22.46
CA ARG A 123 2.79 -4.77 21.93
C ARG A 123 3.71 -4.22 23.04
N LYS A 124 3.17 -3.78 24.17
CA LYS A 124 3.94 -3.23 25.31
C LYS A 124 4.78 -4.30 26.00
N GLU A 125 4.23 -5.49 26.21
CA GLU A 125 4.94 -6.63 26.83
C GLU A 125 6.14 -7.09 25.99
N LYS A 126 6.02 -7.00 24.66
CA LYS A 126 7.11 -7.35 23.72
C LYS A 126 7.85 -6.10 23.25
N LYS A 127 8.49 -5.32 24.12
CA LYS A 127 9.45 -4.28 23.68
C LYS A 127 10.84 -4.88 23.40
N GLU A 128 10.98 -5.65 22.32
CA GLU A 128 12.32 -6.00 21.80
C GLU A 128 12.96 -4.79 21.10
N SER A 129 14.28 -4.64 21.26
CA SER A 129 15.02 -3.56 20.58
C SER A 129 15.02 -3.75 19.06
N LEU A 130 14.95 -2.64 18.31
CA LEU A 130 14.99 -2.65 16.85
C LEU A 130 16.25 -3.32 16.30
N LEU A 131 17.39 -3.12 16.97
CA LEU A 131 18.67 -3.72 16.58
C LEU A 131 18.64 -5.25 16.67
N ARG A 132 17.97 -5.78 17.70
CA ARG A 132 17.76 -7.22 17.88
C ARG A 132 16.71 -7.76 16.91
N ALA A 133 15.69 -6.97 16.59
CA ALA A 133 14.69 -7.32 15.59
C ALA A 133 15.27 -7.37 14.17
N LEU A 134 16.18 -6.47 13.83
CA LEU A 134 16.90 -6.44 12.54
C LEU A 134 17.75 -7.69 12.29
N HIS A 135 18.13 -8.45 13.32
CA HIS A 135 18.81 -9.72 13.13
C HIS A 135 17.86 -10.90 12.82
N LYS A 136 16.54 -10.72 13.00
CA LYS A 136 15.59 -11.80 12.76
C LYS A 136 15.33 -11.99 11.26
N PRO A 137 15.27 -13.24 10.77
CA PRO A 137 15.07 -13.53 9.34
C PRO A 137 13.75 -13.02 8.76
N ASN A 138 12.72 -12.86 9.60
CA ASN A 138 11.44 -12.27 9.21
C ASN A 138 11.51 -10.75 8.99
N VAL A 139 12.57 -10.08 9.45
CA VAL A 139 12.76 -8.62 9.32
C VAL A 139 13.82 -8.29 8.28
N TRP A 140 14.99 -8.93 8.34
CA TRP A 140 16.11 -8.55 7.46
C TRP A 140 15.91 -9.01 6.01
N LYS A 141 15.30 -10.19 5.77
CA LYS A 141 15.05 -10.66 4.40
C LYS A 141 14.12 -9.70 3.64
N PRO A 142 12.94 -9.31 4.17
CA PRO A 142 12.12 -8.31 3.52
C PRO A 142 12.81 -6.95 3.36
N PHE A 143 13.58 -6.52 4.36
CA PHE A 143 14.35 -5.28 4.31
C PHE A 143 15.35 -5.26 3.16
N VAL A 144 16.14 -6.33 2.99
CA VAL A 144 17.12 -6.45 1.91
C VAL A 144 16.43 -6.51 0.55
N ILE A 145 15.32 -7.24 0.42
CA ILE A 145 14.55 -7.30 -0.84
C ILE A 145 14.07 -5.89 -1.24
N LEU A 146 13.49 -5.15 -0.29
CA LEU A 146 13.03 -3.78 -0.55
C LEU A 146 14.18 -2.83 -0.83
N PHE A 147 15.27 -2.92 -0.08
CA PHE A 147 16.46 -2.10 -0.30
C PHE A 147 17.03 -2.28 -1.71
N ILE A 148 17.20 -3.53 -2.16
CA ILE A 148 17.66 -3.82 -3.53
C ILE A 148 16.66 -3.29 -4.55
N PHE A 149 15.35 -3.44 -4.31
CA PHE A 149 14.34 -2.92 -5.23
C PHE A 149 14.41 -1.39 -5.35
N PHE A 150 14.54 -0.67 -4.23
CA PHE A 150 14.75 0.78 -4.24
C PHE A 150 16.07 1.16 -4.92
N ALA A 151 17.16 0.43 -4.70
CA ALA A 151 18.43 0.71 -5.36
C ALA A 151 18.31 0.57 -6.89
N LEU A 152 17.68 -0.52 -7.38
CA LEU A 152 17.41 -0.71 -8.80
C LEU A 152 16.44 0.35 -9.36
N GLN A 153 15.49 0.81 -8.56
CA GLN A 153 14.62 1.93 -8.89
C GLN A 153 15.39 3.26 -9.04
N GLN A 154 16.36 3.54 -8.17
CA GLN A 154 17.19 4.76 -8.30
C GLN A 154 18.09 4.67 -9.53
N LEU A 155 18.74 3.52 -9.73
CA LEU A 155 19.67 3.29 -10.82
C LEU A 155 19.00 3.23 -12.19
N SER A 156 17.69 2.95 -12.28
CA SER A 156 16.94 3.04 -13.54
C SER A 156 16.73 4.47 -14.02
N GLY A 157 17.15 5.48 -13.25
CA GLY A 157 17.18 6.88 -13.69
C GLY A 157 15.84 7.59 -13.64
N ILE A 158 14.78 6.96 -13.11
CA ILE A 158 13.46 7.58 -13.08
C ILE A 158 13.45 8.91 -12.30
N TYR A 159 14.10 8.95 -11.14
CA TYR A 159 14.18 10.20 -10.37
C TYR A 159 15.03 11.25 -11.09
N VAL A 160 16.10 10.85 -11.78
CA VAL A 160 16.90 11.77 -12.60
C VAL A 160 16.02 12.41 -13.69
N ILE A 161 15.27 11.61 -14.44
CA ILE A 161 14.39 12.09 -15.51
C ILE A 161 13.30 13.01 -14.94
N LEU A 162 12.77 12.74 -13.75
CA LEU A 162 11.74 13.57 -13.14
C LEU A 162 12.29 14.91 -12.60
N PHE A 163 13.44 14.91 -11.94
CA PHE A 163 14.05 16.11 -11.36
C PHE A 163 14.74 16.99 -12.40
N TYR A 164 15.35 16.38 -13.43
CA TYR A 164 16.00 17.06 -14.55
C TYR A 164 15.15 17.05 -15.82
N ALA A 165 13.84 16.86 -15.70
CA ALA A 165 12.88 16.80 -16.80
C ALA A 165 13.13 17.84 -17.91
N VAL A 166 13.14 19.13 -17.56
CA VAL A 166 13.36 20.23 -18.51
C VAL A 166 14.76 20.17 -19.13
N ASN A 167 15.78 19.83 -18.34
CA ASN A 167 17.16 19.73 -18.83
C ASN A 167 17.32 18.58 -19.82
N VAL A 168 16.77 17.40 -19.51
CA VAL A 168 16.80 16.23 -20.41
C VAL A 168 16.05 16.52 -21.70
N LEU A 169 14.89 17.18 -21.61
CA LEU A 169 14.13 17.61 -22.80
C LEU A 169 14.91 18.60 -23.65
N LYS A 170 15.63 19.54 -23.02
CA LYS A 170 16.50 20.49 -23.71
C LYS A 170 17.66 19.79 -24.41
N ASP A 171 18.24 18.76 -23.79
CA ASP A 171 19.33 17.98 -24.37
C ASP A 171 18.91 17.18 -25.61
N ILE A 172 17.63 16.86 -25.74
CA ILE A 172 17.06 16.22 -26.93
C ILE A 172 16.96 17.19 -28.12
N GLY A 173 16.96 18.51 -27.87
CA GLY A 173 16.81 19.50 -28.94
C GLY A 173 15.43 19.44 -29.59
N ILE A 174 14.37 19.33 -28.78
CA ILE A 174 13.00 19.40 -29.29
C ILE A 174 12.71 20.78 -29.89
N ASP A 175 12.02 20.82 -31.04
CA ASP A 175 11.57 22.08 -31.68
C ASP A 175 10.42 22.75 -30.92
N MET A 176 9.95 22.14 -29.83
CA MET A 176 8.89 22.62 -28.96
C MET A 176 9.45 23.17 -27.66
N ASN A 177 8.68 24.06 -27.01
CA ASN A 177 9.03 24.58 -25.70
C ASN A 177 9.18 23.45 -24.66
N GLU A 178 10.35 23.35 -24.02
CA GLU A 178 10.72 22.30 -23.07
C GLU A 178 9.84 22.33 -21.81
N TYR A 179 9.36 23.51 -21.43
CA TYR A 179 8.40 23.67 -20.36
C TYR A 179 7.05 23.04 -20.73
N ALA A 180 6.57 23.24 -21.96
CA ALA A 180 5.32 22.61 -22.43
C ALA A 180 5.45 21.09 -22.52
N ALA A 181 6.59 20.58 -23.00
CA ALA A 181 6.88 19.15 -23.01
C ALA A 181 6.93 18.55 -21.59
N SER A 182 7.43 19.30 -20.60
CA SER A 182 7.40 18.88 -19.19
C SER A 182 5.98 18.73 -18.64
N VAL A 183 5.04 19.62 -19.03
CA VAL A 183 3.62 19.47 -18.69
C VAL A 183 3.05 18.19 -19.30
N GLY A 184 3.37 17.90 -20.56
CA GLY A 184 2.99 16.64 -21.21
C GLY A 184 3.46 15.41 -20.44
N MET A 185 4.70 15.41 -19.94
CA MET A 185 5.18 14.35 -19.05
C MET A 185 4.39 14.25 -17.74
N GLY A 186 4.00 15.40 -17.16
CA GLY A 186 3.12 15.45 -15.99
C GLY A 186 1.75 14.84 -16.25
N VAL A 187 1.16 15.07 -17.43
CA VAL A 187 -0.12 14.50 -17.86
C VAL A 187 0.00 12.98 -18.02
N ILE A 188 1.03 12.51 -18.73
CA ILE A 188 1.29 11.07 -18.89
C ILE A 188 1.47 10.41 -17.52
N ARG A 189 2.24 11.04 -16.63
CA ARG A 189 2.46 10.56 -15.26
C ARG A 189 1.14 10.42 -14.49
N LEU A 190 0.25 11.43 -14.56
CA LEU A 190 -1.03 11.41 -13.87
C LEU A 190 -1.92 10.26 -14.37
N PHE A 191 -2.14 10.16 -15.69
CA PHE A 191 -2.98 9.09 -16.24
C PHE A 191 -2.39 7.69 -16.00
N ALA A 192 -1.08 7.55 -16.15
CA ALA A 192 -0.40 6.28 -15.86
C ALA A 192 -0.46 5.91 -14.38
N SER A 193 -0.49 6.89 -13.46
CA SER A 193 -0.67 6.63 -12.03
C SER A 193 -2.07 6.13 -11.69
N ILE A 194 -3.11 6.69 -12.33
CA ILE A 194 -4.50 6.26 -12.18
C ILE A 194 -4.65 4.83 -12.72
N LEU A 195 -4.10 4.58 -13.91
CA LEU A 195 -4.06 3.26 -14.51
C LEU A 195 -3.30 2.27 -13.61
N GLY A 196 -2.13 2.65 -13.10
CA GLY A 196 -1.32 1.85 -12.18
C GLY A 196 -2.08 1.48 -10.92
N ALA A 197 -2.81 2.41 -10.31
CA ALA A 197 -3.66 2.14 -9.15
C ALA A 197 -4.78 1.12 -9.47
N GLY A 198 -5.45 1.25 -10.61
CA GLY A 198 -6.46 0.30 -11.07
C GLY A 198 -5.89 -1.09 -11.37
N LEU A 199 -4.72 -1.15 -12.02
CA LEU A 199 -4.03 -2.39 -12.34
C LEU A 199 -3.45 -3.07 -11.10
N ALA A 200 -2.99 -2.32 -10.08
CA ALA A 200 -2.48 -2.87 -8.83
C ALA A 200 -3.55 -3.64 -8.03
N ASN A 201 -4.83 -3.32 -8.24
CA ASN A 201 -5.95 -4.06 -7.68
C ASN A 201 -6.30 -5.32 -8.49
N SER A 202 -5.96 -5.34 -9.79
CA SER A 202 -6.36 -6.36 -10.76
C SER A 202 -5.27 -7.40 -11.08
N PHE A 203 -4.00 -7.02 -10.95
CA PHE A 203 -2.82 -7.84 -11.22
C PHE A 203 -1.95 -8.03 -9.98
N GLY A 204 -1.14 -9.08 -9.97
CA GLY A 204 -0.14 -9.31 -8.92
C GLY A 204 0.95 -8.25 -8.92
N ARG A 205 1.51 -7.95 -7.74
CA ARG A 205 2.50 -6.86 -7.57
C ARG A 205 3.80 -7.22 -8.27
N LYS A 206 4.13 -8.51 -8.28
CA LYS A 206 5.29 -9.07 -8.95
C LYS A 206 5.27 -8.85 -10.46
N ILE A 207 4.13 -9.18 -11.08
CA ILE A 207 3.93 -9.08 -12.53
C ILE A 207 3.89 -7.61 -12.96
N LEU A 208 3.21 -6.77 -12.17
CA LEU A 208 3.10 -5.35 -12.45
C LEU A 208 4.46 -4.64 -12.38
N ALA A 209 5.27 -4.94 -11.37
CA ALA A 209 6.65 -4.44 -11.25
C ALA A 209 7.51 -4.87 -12.44
N PHE A 210 7.38 -6.10 -12.92
CA PHE A 210 8.12 -6.60 -14.07
C PHE A 210 7.80 -5.83 -15.35
N PHE A 211 6.52 -5.78 -15.75
CA PHE A 211 6.13 -5.10 -17.00
C PHE A 211 6.47 -3.62 -16.97
N SER A 212 6.31 -2.99 -15.80
CA SER A 212 6.67 -1.60 -15.59
C SER A 212 8.19 -1.39 -15.73
N GLY A 213 9.02 -2.17 -15.03
CA GLY A 213 10.49 -2.06 -15.12
C GLY A 213 11.03 -2.41 -16.51
N PHE A 214 10.44 -3.42 -17.17
CA PHE A 214 10.81 -3.81 -18.52
C PHE A 214 10.43 -2.74 -19.56
N GLY A 215 9.23 -2.16 -19.44
CA GLY A 215 8.80 -1.03 -20.26
C GLY A 215 9.70 0.19 -20.11
N MET A 216 10.11 0.51 -18.87
CA MET A 216 11.08 1.57 -18.60
C MET A 216 12.44 1.30 -19.25
N ALA A 217 12.91 0.04 -19.20
CA ALA A 217 14.18 -0.36 -19.77
C ALA A 217 14.18 -0.24 -21.31
N ILE A 218 13.14 -0.74 -21.97
CA ILE A 218 12.96 -0.59 -23.42
C ILE A 218 12.94 0.88 -23.80
N ALA A 219 12.19 1.70 -23.04
CA ALA A 219 12.11 3.12 -23.30
C ALA A 219 13.46 3.83 -23.13
N ALA A 220 14.23 3.51 -22.09
CA ALA A 220 15.57 4.07 -21.88
C ALA A 220 16.55 3.67 -23.00
N VAL A 221 16.55 2.40 -23.40
CA VAL A 221 17.33 1.93 -24.56
C VAL A 221 16.86 2.62 -25.85
N GLY A 222 15.56 2.82 -26.02
CA GLY A 222 14.98 3.56 -27.14
C GLY A 222 15.51 4.99 -27.23
N VAL A 223 15.60 5.72 -26.10
CA VAL A 223 16.25 7.04 -26.07
C VAL A 223 17.71 6.93 -26.52
N ALA A 224 18.47 5.99 -25.95
CA ALA A 224 19.89 5.83 -26.30
C ALA A 224 20.11 5.54 -27.79
N LEU A 225 19.28 4.66 -28.38
CA LEU A 225 19.32 4.35 -29.81
C LEU A 225 18.94 5.56 -30.68
N CYS A 226 17.96 6.37 -30.25
CA CYS A 226 17.61 7.59 -30.95
C CYS A 226 18.77 8.58 -31.02
N PHE A 227 19.53 8.72 -29.94
CA PHE A 227 20.75 9.55 -29.94
C PHE A 227 21.85 8.96 -30.81
N ARG A 228 22.06 7.63 -30.76
CA ARG A 228 23.10 6.97 -31.56
C ARG A 228 22.87 7.12 -33.07
N PHE A 229 21.63 7.02 -33.51
CA PHE A 229 21.26 7.06 -34.93
C PHE A 229 20.76 8.45 -35.36
N GLU A 230 20.92 9.48 -34.52
CA GLU A 230 20.50 10.86 -34.80
C GLU A 230 19.04 10.96 -35.30
N LEU A 231 18.15 10.19 -34.66
CA LEU A 231 16.76 10.12 -35.04
C LEU A 231 16.01 11.42 -34.66
N PRO A 232 14.88 11.72 -35.33
CA PRO A 232 14.13 12.95 -35.09
C PRO A 232 13.71 13.11 -33.62
N SER A 233 13.79 14.34 -33.10
CA SER A 233 13.62 14.69 -31.68
C SER A 233 12.27 14.28 -31.06
N TRP A 234 11.22 14.09 -31.87
CA TRP A 234 9.92 13.58 -31.40
C TRP A 234 9.97 12.13 -30.88
N MET A 235 10.91 11.33 -31.37
CA MET A 235 11.03 9.91 -31.01
C MET A 235 11.68 9.66 -29.63
N PRO A 236 12.81 10.28 -29.27
CA PRO A 236 13.31 10.24 -27.90
C PRO A 236 12.34 10.91 -26.91
N LEU A 237 11.60 11.95 -27.32
CA LEU A 237 10.52 12.53 -26.51
C LEU A 237 9.43 11.49 -26.19
N LEU A 238 8.96 10.75 -27.21
CA LEU A 238 8.00 9.67 -27.03
C LEU A 238 8.57 8.58 -26.10
N CYS A 239 9.83 8.20 -26.28
CA CYS A 239 10.49 7.22 -25.42
C CYS A 239 10.54 7.68 -23.95
N ILE A 240 10.89 8.94 -23.68
CA ILE A 240 10.85 9.48 -22.31
C ILE A 240 9.43 9.46 -21.75
N GLY A 241 8.42 9.83 -22.55
CA GLY A 241 7.02 9.74 -22.17
C GLY A 241 6.63 8.31 -21.77
N ILE A 242 7.02 7.31 -22.56
CA ILE A 242 6.82 5.89 -22.26
C ILE A 242 7.60 5.48 -21.00
N HIS A 243 8.83 5.94 -20.81
CA HIS A 243 9.62 5.66 -19.61
C HIS A 243 8.91 6.16 -18.35
N VAL A 244 8.45 7.42 -18.36
CA VAL A 244 7.70 8.01 -17.23
C VAL A 244 6.36 7.29 -17.03
N GLY A 245 5.59 7.06 -18.10
CA GLY A 245 4.29 6.39 -18.01
C GLY A 245 4.41 4.96 -17.48
N THR A 246 5.27 4.14 -18.08
CA THR A 246 5.49 2.76 -17.64
C THR A 246 5.99 2.70 -16.21
N SER A 247 6.84 3.63 -15.76
CA SER A 247 7.31 3.68 -14.37
C SER A 247 6.18 3.85 -13.35
N MET A 248 5.18 4.66 -13.67
CA MET A 248 4.05 4.95 -12.76
C MET A 248 3.11 3.78 -12.59
N ILE A 249 3.06 2.87 -13.56
CA ILE A 249 2.22 1.67 -13.51
C ILE A 249 2.62 0.77 -12.34
N GLY A 250 3.91 0.69 -11.98
CA GLY A 250 4.31 -0.14 -10.84
C GLY A 250 5.72 0.08 -10.30
N PHE A 251 6.73 0.20 -11.15
CA PHE A 251 8.13 0.21 -10.73
C PHE A 251 8.45 1.40 -9.82
N LEU A 252 7.78 2.55 -10.00
CA LEU A 252 7.92 3.71 -9.12
C LEU A 252 7.10 3.56 -7.82
N THR A 253 5.88 3.05 -7.91
CA THR A 253 4.88 3.12 -6.83
C THR A 253 4.91 1.90 -5.90
N LEU A 254 5.20 0.71 -6.43
CA LEU A 254 5.14 -0.56 -5.71
C LEU A 254 6.16 -0.69 -4.58
N PRO A 255 7.44 -0.28 -4.70
CA PRO A 255 8.38 -0.36 -3.59
C PRO A 255 7.85 0.33 -2.32
N TRP A 256 7.23 1.51 -2.49
CA TRP A 256 6.62 2.26 -1.40
C TRP A 256 5.43 1.53 -0.79
N VAL A 257 4.51 1.01 -1.61
CA VAL A 257 3.36 0.22 -1.13
C VAL A 257 3.82 -1.04 -0.41
N MET A 258 4.80 -1.76 -0.96
CA MET A 258 5.32 -3.00 -0.41
C MET A 258 6.04 -2.82 0.93
N THR A 259 6.54 -1.63 1.26
CA THR A 259 7.04 -1.36 2.62
C THR A 259 5.96 -1.55 3.69
N SER A 260 4.70 -1.27 3.34
CA SER A 260 3.55 -1.46 4.23
C SER A 260 2.98 -2.89 4.19
N GLU A 261 3.35 -3.72 3.22
CA GLU A 261 2.86 -5.09 3.08
C GLU A 261 3.87 -6.12 3.60
N LEU A 262 5.16 -5.88 3.41
CA LEU A 262 6.24 -6.80 3.75
C LEU A 262 6.77 -6.63 5.17
N TYR A 263 6.73 -5.42 5.73
CA TYR A 263 7.25 -5.21 7.07
C TYR A 263 6.27 -5.70 8.14
N PRO A 264 6.79 -6.44 9.15
CA PRO A 264 5.97 -6.94 10.24
C PRO A 264 5.35 -5.76 10.99
N LEU A 265 4.07 -5.88 11.33
CA LEU A 265 3.26 -4.80 11.90
C LEU A 265 3.92 -4.10 13.09
N ARG A 266 4.66 -4.86 13.90
CA ARG A 266 5.33 -4.39 15.11
C ARG A 266 6.53 -3.47 14.84
N PHE A 267 7.23 -3.64 13.73
CA PHE A 267 8.43 -2.86 13.39
C PHE A 267 8.25 -1.97 12.15
N ARG A 268 7.06 -2.00 11.54
CA ARG A 268 6.75 -1.28 10.29
C ARG A 268 7.08 0.21 10.34
N GLY A 269 6.72 0.91 11.42
CA GLY A 269 7.02 2.35 11.55
C GLY A 269 8.52 2.63 11.54
N SER A 270 9.29 1.90 12.36
CA SER A 270 10.74 2.11 12.48
C SER A 270 11.52 1.61 11.26
N LEU A 271 11.19 0.44 10.72
CA LEU A 271 11.81 -0.10 9.50
C LEU A 271 11.46 0.76 8.28
N GLY A 272 10.21 1.20 8.17
CA GLY A 272 9.74 2.11 7.12
C GLY A 272 10.50 3.43 7.16
N GLY A 273 10.64 4.04 8.34
CA GLY A 273 11.46 5.25 8.52
C GLY A 273 12.92 5.04 8.13
N PHE A 274 13.56 3.98 8.64
CA PHE A 274 14.96 3.66 8.32
C PHE A 274 15.19 3.41 6.83
N THR A 275 14.29 2.63 6.19
CA THR A 275 14.31 2.38 4.74
C THR A 275 14.20 3.69 3.98
N THR A 276 13.23 4.54 4.35
CA THR A 276 13.02 5.83 3.70
C THR A 276 14.25 6.72 3.81
N SER A 277 14.90 6.79 4.98
CA SER A 277 16.13 7.55 5.17
C SER A 277 17.24 7.10 4.21
N ILE A 278 17.46 5.78 4.10
CA ILE A 278 18.44 5.21 3.18
C ILE A 278 18.08 5.53 1.73
N VAL A 279 16.81 5.35 1.35
CA VAL A 279 16.33 5.64 0.00
C VAL A 279 16.52 7.13 -0.34
N GLN A 280 16.27 8.04 0.59
CA GLN A 280 16.50 9.47 0.35
C GLN A 280 17.98 9.82 0.20
N ILE A 281 18.88 9.13 0.91
CA ILE A 281 20.33 9.27 0.69
C ILE A 281 20.71 8.75 -0.71
N LEU A 282 20.17 7.61 -1.15
CA LEU A 282 20.40 7.08 -2.50
C LEU A 282 19.86 8.02 -3.58
N THR A 283 18.65 8.57 -3.39
CA THR A 283 18.07 9.59 -4.29
C THR A 283 18.97 10.81 -4.36
N PHE A 284 19.45 11.32 -3.22
CA PHE A 284 20.37 12.45 -3.17
C PHE A 284 21.67 12.16 -3.94
N ALA A 285 22.30 11.00 -3.68
CA ALA A 285 23.52 10.60 -4.36
C ALA A 285 23.32 10.51 -5.88
N THR A 286 22.22 9.90 -6.33
CA THR A 286 21.89 9.72 -7.75
C THR A 286 21.64 11.06 -8.45
N ILE A 287 20.82 11.94 -7.86
CA ILE A 287 20.53 13.27 -8.42
C ILE A 287 21.80 14.13 -8.45
N LYS A 288 22.62 14.08 -7.39
CA LYS A 288 23.83 14.91 -7.29
C LYS A 288 24.92 14.47 -8.27
N THR A 289 25.05 13.18 -8.52
CA THR A 289 26.06 12.60 -9.44
C THR A 289 25.66 12.68 -10.91
N TYR A 290 24.36 12.80 -11.22
CA TYR A 290 23.88 12.83 -12.60
C TYR A 290 24.51 13.92 -13.49
N PRO A 291 24.64 15.20 -13.08
CA PRO A 291 25.28 16.21 -13.92
C PRO A 291 26.72 15.87 -14.29
N ASP A 292 27.49 15.31 -13.35
CA ASP A 292 28.87 14.89 -13.57
C ASP A 292 28.93 13.65 -14.47
N LEU A 293 28.02 12.69 -14.28
CA LEU A 293 27.90 11.54 -15.17
C LEU A 293 27.59 11.99 -16.61
N LYS A 294 26.62 12.90 -16.77
CA LYS A 294 26.21 13.43 -18.07
C LYS A 294 27.36 14.16 -18.77
N THR A 295 28.19 14.94 -18.06
CA THR A 295 29.32 15.65 -18.70
C THR A 295 30.43 14.70 -19.13
N ILE A 296 30.66 13.61 -18.40
CA ILE A 296 31.72 12.64 -18.70
C ILE A 296 31.31 11.68 -19.82
N VAL A 297 30.12 11.07 -19.72
CA VAL A 297 29.69 10.00 -20.65
C VAL A 297 28.58 10.40 -21.61
N GLY A 298 27.95 11.57 -21.44
CA GLY A 298 26.85 12.01 -22.29
C GLY A 298 25.50 11.34 -21.99
N LEU A 299 24.45 11.84 -22.65
CA LEU A 299 23.08 11.39 -22.43
C LEU A 299 22.83 9.97 -22.98
N GLU A 300 23.43 9.61 -24.13
CA GLU A 300 23.32 8.28 -24.73
C GLU A 300 23.74 7.18 -23.75
N PHE A 301 24.98 7.25 -23.24
CA PHE A 301 25.51 6.23 -22.34
C PHE A 301 24.81 6.23 -20.98
N THR A 302 24.36 7.38 -20.50
CA THR A 302 23.55 7.47 -19.28
C THR A 302 22.25 6.69 -19.43
N MET A 303 21.59 6.80 -20.59
CA MET A 303 20.35 6.06 -20.88
C MET A 303 20.58 4.55 -21.04
N TRP A 304 21.73 4.12 -21.55
CA TRP A 304 22.12 2.70 -21.54
C TRP A 304 22.26 2.15 -20.12
N ILE A 305 22.91 2.89 -19.22
CA ILE A 305 23.06 2.50 -17.80
C ILE A 305 21.68 2.34 -17.17
N PHE A 306 20.78 3.31 -17.40
CA PHE A 306 19.40 3.26 -16.91
C PHE A 306 18.61 2.07 -17.49
N GLY A 307 18.80 1.77 -18.78
CA GLY A 307 18.21 0.61 -19.44
C GLY A 307 18.65 -0.71 -18.81
N VAL A 308 19.95 -0.91 -18.61
CA VAL A 308 20.50 -2.12 -17.96
C VAL A 308 19.98 -2.26 -16.54
N ALA A 309 19.98 -1.18 -15.74
CA ALA A 309 19.43 -1.20 -14.40
C ALA A 309 17.92 -1.51 -14.38
N GLY A 310 17.17 -1.01 -15.36
CA GLY A 310 15.76 -1.33 -15.55
C GLY A 310 15.51 -2.81 -15.88
N VAL A 311 16.31 -3.43 -16.75
CA VAL A 311 16.23 -4.86 -17.05
C VAL A 311 16.55 -5.69 -15.81
N LEU A 312 17.62 -5.35 -15.08
CA LEU A 312 17.97 -6.00 -13.83
C LEU A 312 16.85 -5.87 -12.79
N GLY A 313 16.24 -4.69 -12.70
CA GLY A 313 15.04 -4.41 -11.91
C GLY A 313 13.85 -5.30 -12.27
N ALA A 314 13.58 -5.47 -13.56
CA ALA A 314 12.50 -6.32 -14.06
C ALA A 314 12.76 -7.81 -13.72
N ILE A 315 13.97 -8.30 -13.98
CA ILE A 315 14.35 -9.69 -13.66
C ILE A 315 14.27 -9.91 -12.14
N PHE A 316 14.75 -8.95 -11.34
CA PHE A 316 14.64 -8.97 -9.89
C PHE A 316 13.18 -9.08 -9.43
N ALA A 317 12.28 -8.29 -10.05
CA ALA A 317 10.85 -8.36 -9.78
C ALA A 317 10.28 -9.77 -10.04
N LEU A 318 10.63 -10.43 -11.15
CA LEU A 318 10.11 -11.78 -11.44
C LEU A 318 10.77 -12.91 -10.65
N THR A 319 11.95 -12.73 -10.09
CA THR A 319 12.69 -13.84 -9.46
C THR A 319 12.61 -13.79 -7.94
N ILE A 320 12.82 -12.61 -7.36
CA ILE A 320 13.05 -12.45 -5.92
C ILE A 320 11.82 -11.86 -5.22
N LEU A 321 11.07 -10.98 -5.90
CA LEU A 321 9.95 -10.28 -5.29
C LEU A 321 8.81 -11.25 -4.93
N PRO A 322 8.34 -11.27 -3.66
CA PRO A 322 7.20 -12.08 -3.26
C PRO A 322 5.90 -11.48 -3.78
N GLU A 323 4.95 -12.33 -4.14
CA GLU A 323 3.58 -11.88 -4.40
C GLU A 323 2.87 -11.59 -3.08
N THR A 324 2.35 -10.36 -2.94
CA THR A 324 1.66 -9.87 -1.73
C THR A 324 0.15 -9.77 -1.92
N ARG A 325 -0.35 -9.83 -3.16
CA ARG A 325 -1.78 -9.65 -3.43
C ARG A 325 -2.62 -10.79 -2.86
N GLY A 326 -3.70 -10.42 -2.17
CA GLY A 326 -4.68 -11.37 -1.62
C GLY A 326 -4.13 -12.24 -0.50
N ARG A 327 -2.96 -11.89 0.08
CA ARG A 327 -2.36 -12.59 1.21
C ARG A 327 -2.55 -11.79 2.49
N SER A 328 -2.80 -12.47 3.60
CA SER A 328 -2.83 -11.79 4.90
C SER A 328 -1.42 -11.35 5.30
N LEU A 329 -1.31 -10.33 6.14
CA LEU A 329 -0.02 -9.86 6.64
C LEU A 329 0.70 -10.94 7.46
N ASP A 330 -0.07 -11.75 8.20
CA ASP A 330 0.44 -12.84 9.01
C ASP A 330 0.99 -13.99 8.14
N ASP A 331 0.32 -14.32 7.03
CA ASP A 331 0.82 -15.30 6.05
C ASP A 331 2.16 -14.88 5.44
N ILE A 332 2.30 -13.59 5.12
CA ILE A 332 3.54 -13.03 4.57
C ILE A 332 4.65 -13.13 5.61
N GLU A 333 4.39 -12.74 6.86
CA GLU A 333 5.37 -12.83 7.95
C GLU A 333 5.80 -14.30 8.20
N MET A 334 4.84 -15.23 8.23
CA MET A 334 5.11 -16.67 8.39
C MET A 334 5.96 -17.25 7.27
N LYS A 335 5.81 -16.77 6.03
CA LYS A 335 6.63 -17.20 4.90
C LYS A 335 8.12 -16.88 5.09
N PHE A 336 8.43 -15.74 5.72
CA PHE A 336 9.82 -15.35 5.98
C PHE A 336 10.41 -16.00 7.23
N SER A 337 9.57 -16.41 8.20
CA SER A 337 10.01 -17.18 9.37
C SER A 337 10.21 -18.67 9.07
N SER A 338 9.34 -19.29 8.27
CA SER A 338 9.39 -20.74 7.97
C SER A 338 10.62 -21.15 7.13
N ARG A 339 11.10 -20.29 6.22
CA ARG A 339 12.28 -20.55 5.37
C ARG A 339 13.62 -20.54 6.13
N SER A 340 13.63 -20.59 7.47
CA SER A 340 14.83 -20.88 8.27
C SER A 340 14.71 -22.14 9.12
N ASN A 341 13.55 -22.80 9.18
CA ASN A 341 13.40 -24.09 9.85
C ASN A 341 13.64 -25.28 8.89
N ASP A 342 13.98 -25.02 7.63
CA ASP A 342 14.19 -26.07 6.61
C ASP A 342 15.56 -26.79 6.71
N ASP A 343 16.36 -26.48 7.74
CA ASP A 343 17.46 -27.35 8.21
C ASP A 343 16.93 -28.55 9.04
N SER A 344 15.62 -28.67 9.22
CA SER A 344 14.96 -29.87 9.78
C SER A 344 14.32 -30.78 8.69
N SER A 345 14.75 -30.64 7.44
CA SER A 345 14.29 -31.41 6.28
C SER A 345 14.68 -32.90 6.26
N ILE A 346 15.33 -33.43 7.31
CA ILE A 346 15.69 -34.86 7.40
C ILE A 346 14.49 -35.75 7.82
N TYR A 347 13.41 -35.21 8.40
CA TYR A 347 12.25 -36.03 8.80
C TYR A 347 11.09 -36.04 7.80
N ALA A 348 11.03 -35.09 6.85
CA ALA A 348 9.97 -35.04 5.83
C ALA A 348 10.20 -35.99 4.63
N GLY A 349 11.44 -36.44 4.42
CA GLY A 349 11.82 -37.30 3.29
C GLY A 349 11.22 -38.71 3.33
N LYS A 350 10.68 -39.17 4.48
CA LYS A 350 10.10 -40.51 4.63
C LYS A 350 8.58 -40.60 4.44
N ILE A 351 7.88 -39.46 4.38
CA ILE A 351 6.44 -39.42 4.10
C ILE A 351 6.18 -39.25 2.60
N PHE A 352 7.08 -38.59 1.86
CA PHE A 352 6.90 -38.34 0.43
C PHE A 352 7.20 -39.53 -0.48
N SER A 353 7.87 -40.59 -0.01
CA SER A 353 8.10 -41.79 -0.84
C SER A 353 6.88 -42.71 -0.95
N ASN A 354 5.92 -42.63 -0.03
CA ASN A 354 4.75 -43.52 -0.01
C ASN A 354 3.47 -42.88 -0.60
N VAL A 355 3.53 -41.63 -1.03
CA VAL A 355 2.37 -40.91 -1.61
C VAL A 355 2.40 -40.92 -3.15
N TRP A 356 3.53 -41.32 -3.76
CA TRP A 356 3.69 -41.33 -5.21
C TRP A 356 3.34 -42.68 -5.87
N SER A 357 2.23 -43.30 -5.45
CA SER A 357 1.73 -44.54 -6.08
C SER A 357 0.19 -44.69 -6.08
N GLN A 358 -0.57 -43.59 -6.14
CA GLN A 358 -2.03 -43.63 -6.34
C GLN A 358 -2.47 -42.61 -7.41
N PRO A 359 -3.27 -43.01 -8.41
CA PRO A 359 -3.68 -42.11 -9.50
C PRO A 359 -4.76 -41.11 -9.05
N LYS A 360 -4.79 -39.99 -9.78
CA LYS A 360 -5.61 -38.79 -9.55
C LYS A 360 -7.10 -39.06 -9.82
N ASP A 361 -7.92 -39.12 -8.76
CA ASP A 361 -9.40 -38.99 -8.88
C ASP A 361 -10.07 -38.28 -7.67
N ILE A 362 -9.31 -37.50 -6.90
CA ILE A 362 -9.84 -36.84 -5.67
C ILE A 362 -10.51 -35.49 -5.95
N THR A 363 -10.28 -34.89 -7.13
CA THR A 363 -10.79 -33.54 -7.42
C THR A 363 -12.30 -33.50 -7.69
N LEU A 364 -12.92 -34.56 -8.20
CA LEU A 364 -14.36 -34.55 -8.51
C LEU A 364 -15.25 -34.83 -7.29
N GLN A 365 -14.85 -35.74 -6.40
CA GLN A 365 -15.64 -36.06 -5.19
C GLN A 365 -15.73 -34.89 -4.19
N ARG A 366 -14.69 -34.04 -4.11
CA ARG A 366 -14.66 -32.91 -3.18
C ARG A 366 -15.57 -31.75 -3.62
N PHE A 367 -15.79 -31.57 -4.91
CA PHE A 367 -16.72 -30.56 -5.42
C PHE A 367 -18.19 -31.00 -5.28
N THR A 368 -18.49 -32.29 -5.47
CA THR A 368 -19.82 -32.84 -5.19
C THR A 368 -20.15 -32.78 -3.70
N SER A 369 -19.21 -33.10 -2.80
CA SER A 369 -19.44 -33.02 -1.35
C SER A 369 -19.63 -31.60 -0.85
N ILE A 370 -18.88 -30.61 -1.38
CA ILE A 370 -19.06 -29.19 -1.01
C ILE A 370 -20.39 -28.64 -1.53
N SER A 371 -20.87 -29.10 -2.70
CA SER A 371 -22.19 -28.72 -3.22
C SER A 371 -23.33 -29.28 -2.36
N GLU A 372 -23.25 -30.55 -1.97
CA GLU A 372 -24.27 -31.19 -1.10
C GLU A 372 -24.26 -30.61 0.32
N GLU A 373 -23.09 -30.34 0.91
CA GLU A 373 -22.96 -29.73 2.25
C GLU A 373 -23.44 -28.27 2.27
N LYS A 374 -23.26 -27.52 1.17
CA LYS A 374 -23.79 -26.15 1.05
C LYS A 374 -25.29 -26.15 0.81
N GLN A 375 -25.85 -27.12 0.08
CA GLN A 375 -27.30 -27.27 -0.10
C GLN A 375 -28.01 -27.76 1.18
N SER A 376 -27.42 -28.71 1.93
CA SER A 376 -28.02 -29.17 3.20
C SER A 376 -27.99 -28.07 4.27
N ASN A 377 -26.94 -27.26 4.32
CA ASN A 377 -26.85 -26.11 5.23
C ASN A 377 -27.80 -24.97 4.85
N ILE A 378 -28.08 -24.77 3.56
CA ILE A 378 -29.12 -23.81 3.13
C ILE A 378 -30.51 -24.34 3.49
N ALA A 379 -30.83 -25.60 3.21
CA ALA A 379 -32.12 -26.19 3.58
C ALA A 379 -32.35 -26.20 5.10
N ALA A 380 -31.35 -26.61 5.89
CA ALA A 380 -31.43 -26.61 7.36
C ALA A 380 -31.63 -25.19 7.92
N ASN A 381 -30.93 -24.19 7.37
CA ASN A 381 -31.12 -22.80 7.79
C ASN A 381 -32.46 -22.21 7.34
N THR A 382 -33.02 -22.62 6.20
CA THR A 382 -34.37 -22.22 5.77
C THR A 382 -35.45 -22.84 6.66
N TYR A 383 -35.31 -24.12 7.07
CA TYR A 383 -36.23 -24.75 8.04
C TYR A 383 -36.16 -24.11 9.44
N VAL A 384 -34.97 -23.67 9.87
CA VAL A 384 -34.80 -22.95 11.14
C VAL A 384 -35.40 -21.54 11.07
N TYR A 385 -35.26 -20.85 9.94
CA TYR A 385 -35.86 -19.52 9.75
C TYR A 385 -37.39 -19.58 9.63
N ASP A 386 -37.95 -20.55 8.91
CA ASP A 386 -39.41 -20.72 8.79
C ASP A 386 -40.06 -21.10 10.12
N ASN A 387 -39.40 -21.92 10.95
CA ASN A 387 -39.90 -22.22 12.29
C ASN A 387 -39.79 -21.00 13.24
N PHE A 388 -38.76 -20.16 13.10
CA PHE A 388 -38.63 -18.94 13.89
C PHE A 388 -39.68 -17.88 13.51
N CYS A 389 -40.04 -17.77 12.23
CA CYS A 389 -41.11 -16.90 11.76
C CYS A 389 -42.52 -17.40 12.12
N LEU A 390 -42.72 -18.72 12.29
CA LEU A 390 -43.99 -19.30 12.76
C LEU A 390 -44.20 -19.17 14.28
N GLU A 391 -43.13 -19.05 15.07
CA GLU A 391 -43.21 -18.78 16.52
C GLU A 391 -43.54 -17.32 16.85
N LEU A 392 -43.23 -16.37 15.95
CA LEU A 392 -43.48 -14.94 16.14
C LEU A 392 -44.81 -14.45 15.54
N SER A 393 -45.70 -15.35 15.12
CA SER A 393 -47.01 -14.95 14.58
C SER A 393 -47.84 -14.22 15.65
N PRO A 394 -48.40 -13.03 15.35
CA PRO A 394 -49.07 -12.15 16.33
C PRO A 394 -50.26 -12.80 17.05
N GLU A 395 -50.84 -13.87 16.51
CA GLU A 395 -51.91 -14.63 17.17
C GLU A 395 -51.41 -15.51 18.32
N LYS A 396 -50.22 -16.10 18.22
CA LYS A 396 -49.62 -16.90 19.31
C LYS A 396 -49.08 -16.00 20.42
N LEU A 397 -48.47 -14.87 20.07
CA LEU A 397 -47.99 -13.88 21.04
C LEU A 397 -49.14 -13.31 21.89
N LYS A 398 -50.31 -13.04 21.28
CA LYS A 398 -51.53 -12.64 22.01
C LYS A 398 -52.03 -13.73 22.96
N LYS A 399 -51.98 -14.99 22.52
CA LYS A 399 -52.45 -16.13 23.31
C LYS A 399 -51.55 -16.40 24.52
N ASP A 400 -50.24 -16.24 24.36
CA ASP A 400 -49.27 -16.41 25.45
C ASP A 400 -49.33 -15.24 26.46
N ILE A 401 -49.61 -14.03 26.00
CA ILE A 401 -49.88 -12.87 26.87
C ILE A 401 -51.18 -13.08 27.67
N GLU A 402 -52.27 -13.52 27.05
CA GLU A 402 -53.53 -13.82 27.76
C GLU A 402 -53.41 -14.97 28.77
N VAL A 403 -52.62 -16.00 28.47
CA VAL A 403 -52.36 -17.11 29.39
C VAL A 403 -51.49 -16.66 30.57
N SER A 404 -50.52 -15.77 30.33
CA SER A 404 -49.69 -15.18 31.38
C SER A 404 -50.50 -14.26 32.30
N GLU A 405 -51.38 -13.41 31.75
CA GLU A 405 -52.26 -12.54 32.53
C GLU A 405 -53.29 -13.33 33.36
N LYS A 406 -53.85 -14.43 32.83
CA LYS A 406 -54.72 -15.34 33.60
C LYS A 406 -53.98 -16.07 34.72
N LYS A 407 -52.68 -16.35 34.57
CA LYS A 407 -51.85 -16.96 35.62
C LYS A 407 -51.57 -15.96 36.75
N LEU A 408 -51.23 -14.73 36.40
CA LEU A 408 -50.99 -13.63 37.34
C LEU A 408 -52.25 -13.22 38.13
N SER A 409 -53.44 -13.25 37.51
CA SER A 409 -54.70 -12.95 38.22
C SER A 409 -55.15 -14.07 39.18
N ARG A 410 -54.84 -15.34 38.86
CA ARG A 410 -55.08 -16.48 39.76
C ARG A 410 -54.15 -16.46 40.97
N GLU A 411 -52.89 -16.06 40.80
CA GLU A 411 -51.93 -15.96 41.91
C GLU A 411 -52.22 -14.77 42.84
N SER A 412 -52.73 -13.64 42.33
CA SER A 412 -53.17 -12.51 43.16
C SER A 412 -54.44 -12.83 43.95
N THR A 413 -55.37 -13.60 43.38
CA THR A 413 -56.60 -14.03 44.07
C THR A 413 -56.31 -15.07 45.17
N ASN A 414 -55.33 -15.95 44.97
CA ASN A 414 -54.91 -16.92 46.00
C ASN A 414 -54.10 -16.27 47.14
N ARG A 415 -53.34 -15.19 46.87
CA ARG A 415 -52.65 -14.44 47.95
C ARG A 415 -53.61 -13.71 48.89
N ASN A 416 -54.77 -13.25 48.40
CA ASN A 416 -55.77 -12.58 49.23
C ASN A 416 -56.66 -13.53 50.06
N ARG A 417 -56.69 -14.84 49.75
CA ARG A 417 -57.39 -15.85 50.58
C ARG A 417 -56.57 -16.39 51.75
N HIS A 418 -55.27 -16.10 51.82
CA HIS A 418 -54.40 -16.49 52.93
C HIS A 418 -54.07 -15.35 53.91
N ARG A 419 -54.76 -14.21 53.81
CA ARG A 419 -54.58 -13.04 54.69
C ARG A 419 -55.89 -12.52 55.34
N ALA A 420 -56.96 -13.31 55.34
CA ALA A 420 -58.21 -13.03 56.06
C ALA A 420 -58.52 -14.16 57.04
#